data_AF-A0A8S9RFA9-F1
#
_entry.id   AF-A0A8S9RFA9-F1
#
_cell.length_a   1.000
_cell.length_b   1.000
_cell.length_c   1.000
_cell.angle_alpha   90.00
_cell.angle_beta   90.00
_cell.angle_gamma   90.00
#
_symmetry.space_group_name_H-M   'P 1'
#
loop_
_entity.id
_entity.type
_entity.pdbx_description
1 polymer ?
#
loop_
_entity_poly.entity_id
_entity_poly.type
_entity_poly.pdbx_seq_one_letter_code
_entity_poly.pdbx_strand_id
1 'polypeptide(L)'
;MFLSASPVLQTGVRHSTFESLRLGRSSQSIASGFLRFWDSLNFKKDREFVGIMVLFLDKKVNSVIHEFTPIRRANHYMSSLKAYSIVKVDRLEVARCSNMYKITDHSFLICFISLTIIDEVITGAPEINLQSRLDCSTISK
;
A
#
# COMPACT_ATOMS: atom_id res chain seq x y z
N MET A 1 26.23 -38.71 4.65
CA MET A 1 25.74 -37.93 3.49
C MET A 1 24.60 -37.05 4.01
N PHE A 2 24.90 -35.81 4.38
CA PHE A 2 23.87 -34.88 4.86
C PHE A 2 23.30 -34.14 3.65
N LEU A 3 21.99 -34.24 3.45
CA LEU A 3 21.24 -33.46 2.47
C LEU A 3 21.36 -31.99 2.90
N SER A 4 22.12 -31.19 2.16
CA SER A 4 22.14 -29.74 2.37
C SER A 4 20.76 -29.20 2.00
N ALA A 5 20.04 -28.65 2.98
CA ALA A 5 18.84 -27.88 2.71
C ALA A 5 19.22 -26.72 1.77
N SER A 6 18.55 -26.66 0.62
CA SER A 6 18.72 -25.59 -0.35
C SER A 6 18.42 -24.25 0.35
N PRO A 7 19.27 -23.21 0.24
CA PRO A 7 18.97 -21.92 0.80
C PRO A 7 17.69 -21.41 0.11
N VAL A 8 16.64 -21.22 0.91
CA VAL A 8 15.43 -20.51 0.48
C VAL A 8 15.89 -19.23 -0.18
N LEU A 9 15.48 -19.02 -1.45
CA LEU A 9 15.82 -17.83 -2.21
C LEU A 9 15.25 -16.62 -1.47
N GLN A 10 16.04 -16.02 -0.59
CA GLN A 10 15.81 -14.67 -0.10
C GLN A 10 16.04 -13.79 -1.32
N THR A 11 15.00 -13.69 -2.15
CA THR A 11 14.88 -12.64 -3.15
C THR A 11 14.90 -11.37 -2.32
N GLY A 12 16.09 -10.81 -2.10
CA GLY A 12 16.27 -9.60 -1.33
C GLY A 12 15.29 -8.60 -1.89
N VAL A 13 14.23 -8.34 -1.16
CA VAL A 13 13.21 -7.38 -1.56
C VAL A 13 13.98 -6.08 -1.61
N ARG A 14 14.37 -5.62 -2.81
CA ARG A 14 15.00 -4.32 -2.95
C ARG A 14 13.97 -3.33 -2.44
N HIS A 15 14.19 -2.86 -1.21
CA HIS A 15 13.26 -2.03 -0.47
C HIS A 15 13.10 -0.71 -1.23
N SER A 16 12.10 -0.66 -2.09
CA SER A 16 11.77 0.50 -2.90
C SER A 16 10.92 1.43 -2.02
N THR A 17 11.49 2.58 -1.66
CA THR A 17 10.80 3.65 -0.92
C THR A 17 9.78 4.34 -1.83
N PHE A 18 8.87 5.13 -1.26
CA PHE A 18 7.92 5.91 -2.06
C PHE A 18 8.63 6.92 -2.97
N GLU A 19 9.82 7.39 -2.60
CA GLU A 19 10.67 8.25 -3.44
C GLU A 19 11.13 7.57 -4.74
N SER A 20 11.15 6.23 -4.79
CA SER A 20 11.55 5.49 -5.98
C SER A 20 10.41 5.31 -6.99
N LEU A 21 9.17 5.67 -6.62
CA LEU A 21 8.00 5.58 -7.48
C LEU A 21 8.10 6.57 -8.65
N ARG A 22 7.79 6.10 -9.85
CA ARG A 22 7.88 6.89 -11.09
C ARG A 22 6.60 6.83 -11.90
N LEU A 23 6.22 7.96 -12.48
CA LEU A 23 5.12 8.01 -13.45
C LEU A 23 5.50 7.30 -14.75
N GLY A 24 4.49 6.76 -15.45
CA GLY A 24 4.67 6.14 -16.76
C GLY A 24 5.42 4.80 -16.73
N ARG A 25 5.76 4.27 -15.55
CA ARG A 25 6.35 2.94 -15.40
C ARG A 25 5.28 1.98 -14.89
N SER A 26 4.96 0.98 -15.70
CA SER A 26 4.09 -0.11 -15.27
C SER A 26 4.85 -1.10 -14.41
N SER A 27 4.10 -1.88 -13.64
CA SER A 27 4.59 -3.01 -12.86
C SER A 27 5.66 -2.66 -11.81
N GLN A 28 5.49 -1.54 -11.12
CA GLN A 28 6.33 -1.18 -9.97
C GLN A 28 5.97 -2.03 -8.74
N SER A 29 6.85 -2.01 -7.74
CA SER A 29 6.66 -2.76 -6.50
C SER A 29 7.09 -1.93 -5.30
N ILE A 30 6.40 -2.13 -4.17
CA ILE A 30 6.76 -1.55 -2.87
C ILE A 30 6.71 -2.60 -1.77
N ALA A 31 7.49 -2.39 -0.73
CA ALA A 31 7.28 -3.03 0.57
C ALA A 31 6.87 -1.93 1.54
N SER A 32 5.66 -2.02 2.09
CA SER A 32 5.06 -0.93 2.85
C SER A 32 4.21 -1.43 4.00
N GLY A 33 4.08 -0.60 5.01
CA GLY A 33 3.24 -0.84 6.16
C GLY A 33 1.83 -0.49 5.77
N PHE A 34 0.93 -1.46 5.84
CA PHE A 34 -0.48 -1.20 5.69
C PHE A 34 -0.98 -0.53 6.96
N LEU A 35 -1.37 0.73 6.86
CA LEU A 35 -1.79 1.51 8.03
C LEU A 35 -3.27 1.23 8.33
N ARG A 36 -4.14 1.53 7.37
CA ARG A 36 -5.59 1.32 7.47
C ARG A 36 -6.25 1.44 6.10
N PHE A 37 -7.50 1.01 6.04
CA PHE A 37 -8.40 1.28 4.93
C PHE A 37 -9.77 1.72 5.44
N TRP A 38 -10.56 2.34 4.58
CA TRP A 38 -11.95 2.67 4.86
C TRP A 38 -12.77 2.71 3.57
N ASP A 39 -14.07 2.60 3.72
CA ASP A 39 -15.02 2.75 2.62
C ASP A 39 -15.08 4.20 2.17
N SER A 40 -14.88 4.42 0.89
CA SER A 40 -15.13 5.69 0.22
C SER A 40 -16.59 5.73 -0.23
N LEU A 41 -17.29 6.79 0.16
CA LEU A 41 -18.73 6.94 -0.03
C LEU A 41 -19.05 8.21 -0.83
N ASN A 42 -20.02 8.13 -1.75
CA ASN A 42 -20.54 9.28 -2.45
C ASN A 42 -21.65 9.95 -1.65
N PHE A 43 -21.31 11.00 -0.90
CA PHE A 43 -22.27 11.74 -0.08
C PHE A 43 -23.41 12.40 -0.87
N LYS A 44 -23.22 12.69 -2.16
CA LYS A 44 -24.28 13.29 -3.00
C LYS A 44 -25.32 12.27 -3.46
N LYS A 45 -25.01 10.98 -3.37
CA LYS A 45 -25.86 9.87 -3.81
C LYS A 45 -26.05 8.90 -2.66
N ASP A 46 -26.70 9.37 -1.61
CA ASP A 46 -27.10 8.56 -0.44
C ASP A 46 -25.98 7.73 0.19
N ARG A 47 -24.75 8.29 0.19
CA ARG A 47 -23.54 7.60 0.69
C ARG A 47 -23.28 6.27 -0.04
N GLU A 48 -23.59 6.20 -1.34
CA GLU A 48 -23.29 5.04 -2.19
C GLU A 48 -21.81 4.66 -2.06
N PHE A 49 -21.54 3.39 -1.82
CA PHE A 49 -20.19 2.86 -1.78
C PHE A 49 -19.52 3.01 -3.15
N VAL A 50 -18.43 3.77 -3.23
CA VAL A 50 -17.70 4.00 -4.49
C VAL A 50 -16.40 3.23 -4.58
N GLY A 51 -15.92 2.68 -3.46
CA GLY A 51 -14.69 1.89 -3.41
C GLY A 51 -14.03 1.98 -2.04
N ILE A 52 -12.81 1.47 -1.96
CA ILE A 52 -12.01 1.49 -0.74
C ILE A 52 -10.84 2.45 -0.92
N MET A 53 -10.50 3.15 0.15
CA MET A 53 -9.29 3.96 0.25
C MET A 53 -8.30 3.26 1.17
N VAL A 54 -7.04 3.17 0.77
CA VAL A 54 -5.98 2.52 1.52
C VAL A 54 -4.84 3.50 1.81
N LEU A 55 -4.29 3.44 3.03
CA LEU A 55 -3.07 4.15 3.41
C LEU A 55 -1.88 3.20 3.60
N PHE A 56 -0.79 3.52 2.92
CA PHE A 56 0.49 2.86 3.04
C PHE A 56 1.53 3.78 3.68
N LEU A 57 2.37 3.21 4.52
CA LEU A 57 3.46 3.86 5.22
C LEU A 57 4.80 3.29 4.74
N ASP A 58 5.75 4.17 4.44
CA ASP A 58 7.12 3.80 4.10
C ASP A 58 7.98 3.68 5.37
N LYS A 59 9.19 3.13 5.24
CA LYS A 59 10.22 3.17 6.30
C LYS A 59 10.65 4.60 6.65
N LYS A 60 10.50 5.54 5.71
CA LYS A 60 10.81 6.96 5.94
C LYS A 60 9.75 7.57 6.87
N VAL A 61 10.21 8.25 7.91
CA VAL A 61 9.36 8.92 8.90
C VAL A 61 8.32 9.81 8.20
N ASN A 62 7.05 9.65 8.58
CA ASN A 62 5.89 10.40 8.07
C ASN A 62 5.68 10.35 6.55
N SER A 63 6.25 9.37 5.86
CA SER A 63 6.05 9.18 4.42
C SER A 63 4.85 8.26 4.19
N VAL A 64 3.69 8.88 3.88
CA VAL A 64 2.42 8.18 3.68
C VAL A 64 1.91 8.40 2.27
N ILE A 65 1.52 7.32 1.59
CA ILE A 65 0.89 7.35 0.26
C ILE A 65 -0.46 6.66 0.33
N HIS A 66 -1.41 7.11 -0.49
CA HIS A 66 -2.73 6.52 -0.56
C HIS A 66 -2.98 5.84 -1.90
N GLU A 67 -3.96 4.94 -1.89
CA GLU A 67 -4.46 4.18 -3.03
C GLU A 67 -6.00 4.21 -2.97
N PHE A 68 -6.63 4.34 -4.13
CA PHE A 68 -8.07 4.23 -4.26
C PHE A 68 -8.45 3.11 -5.22
N THR A 69 -9.11 2.09 -4.68
CA THR A 69 -9.66 1.00 -5.46
C THR A 69 -11.16 1.22 -5.65
N PRO A 70 -11.66 1.37 -6.89
CA PRO A 70 -13.10 1.53 -7.13
C PRO A 70 -13.87 0.25 -6.77
N ILE A 71 -15.15 0.40 -6.43
CA ILE A 71 -16.06 -0.69 -5.99
C ILE A 71 -15.97 -1.96 -6.86
N ARG A 72 -15.84 -1.80 -8.19
CA ARG A 72 -15.75 -2.92 -9.15
C ARG A 72 -14.56 -3.86 -8.89
N ARG A 73 -13.54 -3.38 -8.19
CA ARG A 73 -12.32 -4.12 -7.85
C ARG A 73 -12.12 -4.31 -6.35
N ALA A 74 -12.84 -3.59 -5.50
CA ALA A 74 -12.66 -3.61 -4.05
C ALA A 74 -12.69 -5.04 -3.48
N ASN A 75 -13.69 -5.83 -3.88
CA ASN A 75 -13.86 -7.20 -3.40
C ASN A 75 -12.66 -8.12 -3.68
N HIS A 76 -11.89 -7.84 -4.74
CA HIS A 76 -10.70 -8.64 -5.08
C HIS A 76 -9.56 -8.43 -4.08
N TYR A 77 -9.43 -7.23 -3.52
CA TYR A 77 -8.32 -6.89 -2.62
C TYR A 77 -8.71 -6.96 -1.15
N MET A 78 -9.98 -6.77 -0.79
CA MET A 78 -10.41 -6.67 0.61
C MET A 78 -9.88 -7.79 1.51
N SER A 79 -9.86 -9.05 1.05
CA SER A 79 -9.34 -10.18 1.84
C SER A 79 -7.83 -10.10 2.11
N SER A 80 -7.08 -9.40 1.26
CA SER A 80 -5.62 -9.22 1.37
C SER A 80 -5.24 -7.96 2.16
N LEU A 81 -6.19 -7.07 2.45
CA LEU A 81 -5.96 -5.81 3.16
C LEU A 81 -6.13 -5.98 4.67
N LYS A 82 -5.09 -6.48 5.33
CA LYS A 82 -5.07 -6.62 6.80
C LYS A 82 -4.48 -5.37 7.44
N ALA A 83 -5.28 -4.64 8.22
CA ALA A 83 -4.82 -3.54 9.05
C ALA A 83 -3.55 -3.91 9.81
N TYR A 84 -2.58 -3.01 9.82
CA TYR A 84 -1.36 -3.15 10.59
C TYR A 84 -0.39 -4.28 10.16
N SER A 85 -0.52 -4.82 8.94
CA SER A 85 0.48 -5.74 8.37
C SER A 85 1.57 -4.98 7.60
N ILE A 86 2.69 -5.67 7.32
CA ILE A 86 3.63 -5.20 6.32
C ILE A 86 3.38 -6.01 5.06
N VAL A 87 3.13 -5.32 3.94
CA VAL A 87 2.75 -5.94 2.68
C VAL A 87 3.75 -5.58 1.60
N LYS A 88 3.98 -6.54 0.71
CA LYS A 88 4.56 -6.29 -0.59
C LYS A 88 3.42 -6.09 -1.57
N VAL A 89 3.41 -4.96 -2.25
CA VAL A 89 2.50 -4.70 -3.36
C VAL A 89 3.32 -4.77 -4.63
N ASP A 90 3.03 -5.78 -5.46
CA ASP A 90 3.65 -5.98 -6.75
C ASP A 90 2.71 -5.55 -7.88
N ARG A 91 3.33 -5.18 -9.01
CA ARG A 91 2.62 -4.87 -10.26
C ARG A 91 1.66 -3.69 -10.11
N LEU A 92 2.12 -2.61 -9.47
CA LEU A 92 1.35 -1.37 -9.32
C LEU A 92 1.69 -0.35 -10.40
N GLU A 93 0.76 0.58 -10.61
CA GLU A 93 0.98 1.81 -11.35
C GLU A 93 0.98 3.02 -10.41
N VAL A 94 1.48 4.15 -10.90
CA VAL A 94 1.60 5.40 -10.14
C VAL A 94 0.95 6.52 -10.93
N ALA A 95 0.11 7.31 -10.27
CA ALA A 95 -0.51 8.50 -10.85
C ALA A 95 -0.18 9.74 -10.01
N ARG A 96 -0.35 10.92 -10.62
CA ARG A 96 -0.26 12.19 -9.88
C ARG A 96 -1.51 12.37 -9.02
N CYS A 97 -1.32 12.73 -7.76
CA CYS A 97 -2.43 13.10 -6.90
C CYS A 97 -2.99 14.46 -7.33
N SER A 98 -4.31 14.58 -7.44
CA SER A 98 -4.98 15.86 -7.68
C SER A 98 -5.30 16.53 -6.33
N ASN A 99 -5.09 17.84 -6.22
CA ASN A 99 -5.32 18.58 -4.96
C ASN A 99 -6.78 18.52 -4.47
N MET A 100 -7.74 18.25 -5.36
CA MET A 100 -9.18 18.27 -5.06
C MET A 100 -9.63 17.21 -4.05
N TYR A 101 -8.83 16.17 -3.83
CA TYR A 101 -9.12 15.07 -2.89
C TYR A 101 -7.85 14.51 -2.26
N LYS A 102 -6.91 15.40 -1.90
CA LYS A 102 -5.61 15.02 -1.33
C LYS A 102 -5.78 14.52 0.10
N ILE A 103 -5.39 13.28 0.36
CA ILE A 103 -5.47 12.63 1.68
C ILE A 103 -4.12 12.65 2.39
N THR A 104 -3.04 12.55 1.61
CA THR A 104 -1.66 12.52 2.11
C THR A 104 -0.84 13.56 1.39
N ASP A 105 0.27 14.01 1.98
CA ASP A 105 1.09 15.04 1.36
C ASP A 105 1.91 14.60 0.15
N HIS A 106 1.95 13.28 -0.09
CA HIS A 106 2.67 12.68 -1.19
C HIS A 106 2.11 13.13 -2.55
N SER A 107 3.00 13.50 -3.48
CA SER A 107 2.62 14.02 -4.82
C SER A 107 2.04 12.95 -5.74
N PHE A 108 2.24 11.68 -5.39
CA PHE A 108 1.72 10.53 -6.14
C PHE A 108 0.70 9.75 -5.32
N LEU A 109 -0.15 9.01 -6.03
CA LEU A 109 -0.98 7.94 -5.49
C LEU A 109 -0.63 6.62 -6.19
N ILE A 110 -0.88 5.51 -5.50
CA ILE A 110 -0.75 4.17 -6.07
C ILE A 110 -2.05 3.80 -6.78
N CYS A 111 -1.93 3.09 -7.90
CA CYS A 111 -3.05 2.56 -8.65
C CYS A 111 -2.97 1.03 -8.68
N PHE A 112 -3.97 0.36 -8.13
CA PHE A 112 -4.15 -1.07 -8.34
C PHE A 112 -4.72 -1.34 -9.72
N ILE A 113 -4.03 -2.22 -10.45
CA ILE A 113 -4.46 -2.78 -11.73
C ILE A 113 -4.88 -4.23 -11.51
N SER A 114 -5.62 -4.83 -12.44
CA SER A 114 -6.12 -6.21 -12.29
C SER A 114 -5.04 -7.27 -12.05
N LEU A 115 -3.78 -6.96 -12.33
CA LEU A 115 -2.62 -7.83 -12.10
C LEU A 115 -1.85 -7.50 -10.81
N THR A 116 -2.29 -6.50 -10.03
CA THR A 116 -1.65 -6.15 -8.76
C THR A 116 -1.76 -7.30 -7.77
N ILE A 117 -0.66 -7.64 -7.12
CA ILE A 117 -0.57 -8.71 -6.14
C ILE A 117 -0.19 -8.10 -4.80
N ILE A 118 -0.86 -8.54 -3.74
CA ILE A 118 -0.61 -8.08 -2.36
C ILE A 118 -0.29 -9.30 -1.52
N ASP A 119 0.95 -9.39 -1.07
CA ASP A 119 1.45 -10.48 -0.24
C ASP A 119 1.89 -9.93 1.12
N GLU A 120 1.50 -10.61 2.22
CA GLU A 120 2.02 -10.29 3.54
C GLU A 120 3.51 -10.67 3.64
N VAL A 121 4.35 -9.75 4.13
CA VAL A 121 5.78 -9.99 4.32
C VAL A 121 6.00 -10.58 5.70
N ILE A 122 6.27 -11.89 5.74
CA ILE A 122 6.38 -12.66 6.99
C ILE A 122 7.75 -12.45 7.69
N THR A 123 8.83 -12.15 6.95
CA THR A 123 10.20 -12.09 7.50
C THR A 123 11.06 -11.04 6.78
N GLY A 124 11.89 -10.29 7.51
CA GLY A 124 12.83 -9.30 6.94
C GLY A 124 12.16 -8.02 6.40
N ALA A 125 10.94 -7.73 6.88
CA ALA A 125 10.20 -6.54 6.55
C ALA A 125 10.99 -5.27 6.92
N PRO A 126 10.85 -4.15 6.18
CA PRO A 126 11.45 -2.88 6.58
C PRO A 126 11.07 -2.57 8.03
N GLU A 127 11.99 -2.05 8.84
CA GLU A 127 11.68 -1.46 10.14
C GLU A 127 10.81 -0.22 9.90
N ILE A 128 9.53 -0.45 9.66
CA ILE A 128 8.55 0.61 9.61
C ILE A 128 8.33 1.02 11.05
N ASN A 129 8.89 2.18 11.38
CA ASN A 129 8.97 2.69 12.73
C ASN A 129 7.59 2.59 13.43
N LEU A 130 7.51 1.81 14.51
CA LEU A 130 6.25 1.57 15.23
C LEU A 130 5.62 2.88 15.74
N GLN A 131 6.43 3.87 16.13
CA GLN A 131 5.95 5.18 16.53
C GLN A 131 5.27 5.90 15.37
N SER A 132 5.87 5.88 14.18
CA SER A 132 5.26 6.50 13.00
C SER A 132 3.91 5.87 12.62
N ARG A 133 3.70 4.58 12.93
CA ARG A 133 2.40 3.91 12.76
C ARG A 133 1.36 4.40 13.76
N LEU A 134 1.76 4.60 15.02
CA LEU A 134 0.89 5.13 16.07
C LEU A 134 0.50 6.58 15.79
N ASP A 135 1.45 7.42 15.43
CA ASP A 135 1.22 8.84 15.12
C ASP A 135 0.28 8.99 13.90
N CYS A 136 0.48 8.20 12.85
CA CYS A 136 -0.40 8.25 11.67
C CYS A 136 -1.80 7.67 11.95
N SER A 137 -1.95 6.77 12.93
CA SER A 137 -3.25 6.22 13.32
C SER A 137 -4.12 7.23 14.07
N THR A 138 -3.52 8.24 14.72
CA THR A 138 -4.23 9.27 15.50
C THR A 138 -4.78 10.42 14.66
N ILE A 139 -4.35 10.58 13.40
CA ILE A 139 -4.74 11.67 12.47
C ILE A 139 -6.21 11.57 11.99
N SER A 140 -7.00 10.60 12.46
CA SER A 140 -8.37 10.37 11.94
C SER A 140 -9.37 9.96 13.02
N LYS A 141 -9.42 10.71 14.12
CA LYS A 141 -10.66 10.81 14.89
C LYS A 141 -11.46 11.99 14.42
#